data_AF-A0A0B2UQM4-F1
#
_entry.id   AF-A0A0B2UQM4-F1
#
_cell.length_a   1.000
_cell.length_b   1.000
_cell.length_c   1.000
_cell.angle_alpha   90.00
_cell.angle_beta   90.00
_cell.angle_gamma   90.00
#
_symmetry.space_group_name_H-M   'P 1'
#
loop_
_entity.id
_entity.type
_entity.pdbx_description
1 polymer ?
#
loop_
_entity_poly.entity_id
_entity_poly.type
_entity_poly.pdbx_seq_one_letter_code
_entity_poly.pdbx_strand_id
1 'polypeptide(L)'
;RAAPDYSSVISRFERLIQDPQTPRRLATFYALKLARFHAKTRNDRKLAEKILLDALTRDKDSTQLYLALIDLAYSAPTFDENAVLSAIDYALDSEHLSDEEKLRFSQRKLDFLEDLGTDIQKL
;
A
#
# COMPACT_ATOMS: atom_id res chain seq x y z
N ARG A 1 21.10 17.94 -14.77
CA ARG A 1 21.62 17.20 -13.58
C ARG A 1 21.38 15.73 -13.83
N ALA A 2 22.38 14.87 -13.66
CA ALA A 2 22.16 13.42 -13.68
C ALA A 2 21.22 13.04 -12.54
N ALA A 3 20.30 12.11 -12.77
CA ALA A 3 19.47 11.55 -11.70
C ALA A 3 20.38 10.89 -10.65
N PRO A 4 20.08 10.99 -9.34
CA PRO A 4 20.88 10.33 -8.32
C PRO A 4 20.83 8.81 -8.49
N ASP A 5 21.97 8.13 -8.29
CA ASP A 5 22.02 6.67 -8.30
C ASP A 5 21.60 6.11 -6.93
N TYR A 6 20.55 5.30 -6.95
CA TYR A 6 19.98 4.66 -5.76
C TYR A 6 20.17 3.14 -5.74
N SER A 7 20.92 2.58 -6.69
CA SER A 7 21.02 1.13 -6.92
C SER A 7 21.52 0.37 -5.69
N SER A 8 22.51 0.92 -4.98
CA SER A 8 23.04 0.33 -3.73
C SER A 8 22.02 0.30 -2.60
N VAL A 9 21.17 1.32 -2.49
CA VAL A 9 20.12 1.38 -1.46
C VAL A 9 18.99 0.40 -1.79
N ILE A 10 18.54 0.38 -3.04
CA ILE A 10 17.46 -0.50 -3.50
C ILE A 10 17.86 -1.97 -3.32
N SER A 11 19.04 -2.36 -3.82
CA SER A 11 19.54 -3.74 -3.71
C SER A 11 19.69 -4.24 -2.25
N ARG A 12 20.02 -3.34 -1.31
CA ARG A 12 20.06 -3.69 0.12
C ARG A 12 18.65 -3.96 0.66
N PHE A 13 17.67 -3.14 0.33
CA PHE A 13 16.28 -3.38 0.73
C PHE A 13 15.73 -4.68 0.10
N GLU A 14 15.92 -4.88 -1.20
CA GLU A 14 15.47 -6.08 -1.90
C GLU A 14 16.04 -7.34 -1.27
N ARG A 15 17.35 -7.35 -0.96
CA ARG A 15 17.98 -8.48 -0.26
C ARG A 15 17.32 -8.76 1.08
N LEU A 16 17.08 -7.73 1.90
CA LEU A 16 16.46 -7.90 3.22
C LEU A 16 15.01 -8.39 3.12
N ILE A 17 14.27 -7.94 2.10
CA ILE A 17 12.88 -8.37 1.85
C ILE A 17 12.83 -9.84 1.39
N GLN A 18 13.77 -10.25 0.55
CA GLN A 18 13.80 -11.59 -0.06
C GLN A 18 14.50 -12.64 0.81
N ASP A 19 15.32 -12.23 1.78
CA ASP A 19 16.02 -13.15 2.68
C ASP A 19 15.00 -13.98 3.50
N PRO A 20 15.01 -15.33 3.36
CA PRO A 20 14.13 -16.20 4.13
C PRO A 20 14.32 -16.11 5.64
N GLN A 21 15.51 -15.70 6.10
CA GLN A 21 15.83 -15.55 7.52
C GLN A 21 15.30 -14.23 8.11
N THR A 22 14.96 -13.24 7.27
CA THR A 22 14.34 -12.01 7.75
C THR A 22 12.96 -12.32 8.32
N PRO A 23 12.64 -11.98 9.58
CA PRO A 23 11.32 -12.19 10.14
C PRO A 23 10.22 -11.54 9.29
N ARG A 24 9.07 -12.20 9.14
CA ARG A 24 7.95 -11.76 8.30
C ARG A 24 7.61 -10.28 8.45
N ARG A 25 7.35 -9.82 9.68
CA ARG A 25 7.01 -8.42 9.99
C ARG A 25 8.15 -7.45 9.67
N LEU A 26 9.40 -7.89 9.78
CA LEU A 26 10.56 -7.05 9.45
C LEU A 26 10.74 -6.91 7.93
N ALA A 27 10.48 -7.98 7.17
CA ALA A 27 10.44 -7.91 5.71
C ALA A 27 9.32 -6.96 5.22
N THR A 28 8.14 -7.03 5.84
CA THR A 28 7.03 -6.08 5.60
C THR A 28 7.47 -4.63 5.85
N PHE A 29 8.14 -4.36 6.96
CA PHE A 29 8.67 -3.03 7.27
C PHE A 29 9.64 -2.51 6.20
N TYR A 30 10.52 -3.36 5.68
CA TYR A 30 11.43 -3.00 4.60
C TYR A 30 10.70 -2.77 3.28
N ALA A 31 9.70 -3.59 2.95
CA ALA A 31 8.88 -3.41 1.76
C ALA A 31 8.11 -2.08 1.80
N LEU A 32 7.49 -1.73 2.94
CA LEU A 32 6.82 -0.45 3.14
C LEU A 32 7.76 0.75 2.92
N LYS A 33 9.00 0.67 3.42
CA LYS A 33 10.01 1.72 3.20
C LYS A 33 10.41 1.83 1.73
N LEU A 34 10.65 0.69 1.07
CA LEU A 34 11.06 0.67 -0.32
C LEU A 34 9.95 1.18 -1.24
N ALA A 35 8.70 0.74 -1.03
CA ALA A 35 7.54 1.24 -1.76
C ALA A 35 7.38 2.76 -1.63
N ARG A 36 7.47 3.29 -0.40
CA ARG A 36 7.42 4.74 -0.16
C ARG A 36 8.55 5.48 -0.87
N PHE A 37 9.75 4.92 -0.89
CA PHE A 37 10.90 5.49 -1.59
C PHE A 37 10.65 5.57 -3.11
N HIS A 38 10.13 4.50 -3.73
CA HIS A 38 9.78 4.51 -5.15
C HIS A 38 8.68 5.53 -5.46
N ALA A 39 7.61 5.56 -4.65
CA ALA A 39 6.51 6.48 -4.85
C ALA A 39 6.91 7.96 -4.68
N LYS A 40 7.66 8.30 -3.63
CA LYS A 40 7.95 9.71 -3.27
C LYS A 40 9.25 10.25 -3.88
N THR A 41 10.30 9.43 -3.98
CA THR A 41 11.62 9.90 -4.44
C THR A 41 11.80 9.68 -5.94
N ARG A 42 11.27 8.58 -6.47
CA ARG A 42 11.44 8.20 -7.88
C ARG A 42 10.22 8.45 -8.74
N ASN A 43 9.10 8.85 -8.14
CA ASN A 43 7.79 8.95 -8.80
C ASN A 43 7.37 7.66 -9.52
N ASP A 44 7.86 6.51 -9.03
CA ASP A 44 7.62 5.19 -9.62
C ASP A 44 6.55 4.45 -8.82
N ARG A 45 5.31 4.87 -9.05
CA ARG A 45 4.15 4.40 -8.27
C ARG A 45 3.76 2.97 -8.62
N LYS A 46 3.95 2.56 -9.89
CA LYS A 46 3.68 1.18 -10.33
C LYS A 46 4.60 0.19 -9.62
N LEU A 47 5.88 0.51 -9.50
CA LEU A 47 6.80 -0.35 -8.75
C LEU A 47 6.49 -0.33 -7.25
N ALA A 48 6.12 0.83 -6.68
CA ALA A 48 5.69 0.90 -5.29
C ALA A 48 4.49 -0.01 -5.00
N GLU A 49 3.45 0.03 -5.84
CA GLU A 49 2.29 -0.85 -5.76
C GLU A 49 2.69 -2.32 -5.84
N LYS A 50 3.51 -2.68 -6.84
CA LYS A 50 4.01 -4.05 -6.99
C LYS A 50 4.73 -4.53 -5.73
N ILE A 51 5.60 -3.72 -5.13
CA ILE A 51 6.33 -4.09 -3.90
C ILE A 51 5.34 -4.37 -2.76
N LEU A 52 4.27 -3.57 -2.63
CA LEU A 52 3.25 -3.76 -1.59
C LEU A 52 2.44 -5.04 -1.81
N LEU A 53 2.02 -5.31 -3.05
CA LEU A 53 1.31 -6.53 -3.42
C LEU A 53 2.18 -7.79 -3.24
N ASP A 54 3.45 -7.73 -3.67
CA ASP A 54 4.41 -8.81 -3.48
C ASP A 54 4.62 -9.08 -1.97
N ALA A 55 4.72 -8.05 -1.14
CA ALA A 55 4.83 -8.21 0.31
C ALA A 55 3.57 -8.82 0.94
N LEU A 56 2.38 -8.49 0.43
CA LEU A 56 1.13 -9.10 0.89
C LEU A 56 1.09 -10.60 0.64
N THR A 57 1.75 -11.12 -0.39
CA THR A 57 1.83 -12.58 -0.60
C THR A 57 2.48 -13.31 0.59
N ARG A 58 3.36 -12.61 1.34
CA ARG A 58 4.12 -13.14 2.48
C ARG A 58 3.49 -12.80 3.84
N ASP A 59 2.86 -11.64 3.98
CA ASP A 59 2.26 -11.13 5.22
C ASP A 59 0.81 -10.68 4.98
N LYS A 60 -0.04 -11.65 4.65
CA LYS A 60 -1.41 -11.44 4.14
C LYS A 60 -2.36 -10.74 5.12
N ASP A 61 -2.07 -10.86 6.42
CA ASP A 61 -2.79 -10.25 7.54
C ASP A 61 -2.26 -8.85 7.90
N SER A 62 -1.34 -8.29 7.11
CA SER A 62 -0.73 -7.00 7.41
C SER A 62 -1.60 -5.82 7.04
N THR A 63 -2.34 -5.28 8.02
CA THR A 63 -3.11 -4.04 7.87
C THR A 63 -2.25 -2.86 7.35
N GLN A 64 -0.97 -2.81 7.70
CA GLN A 64 -0.05 -1.75 7.25
C GLN A 64 0.16 -1.76 5.73
N LEU A 65 0.16 -2.94 5.09
CA LEU A 65 0.31 -3.04 3.63
C LEU A 65 -0.95 -2.58 2.91
N TYR A 66 -2.13 -2.96 3.40
CA TYR A 66 -3.41 -2.47 2.84
C TYR A 66 -3.55 -0.95 3.00
N LEU A 67 -3.20 -0.41 4.18
CA LEU A 67 -3.14 1.04 4.40
C LEU A 67 -2.21 1.73 3.40
N ALA A 68 -1.03 1.16 3.15
CA ALA A 68 -0.09 1.74 2.21
C ALA A 68 -0.59 1.72 0.76
N LEU A 69 -1.40 0.73 0.35
CA LEU A 69 -2.06 0.71 -0.96
C LEU A 69 -3.11 1.81 -1.07
N ILE A 70 -3.92 2.00 -0.03
CA ILE A 70 -4.92 3.08 0.06
C ILE A 70 -4.23 4.45 0.00
N ASP A 71 -3.19 4.67 0.81
CA ASP A 71 -2.39 5.90 0.81
C ASP A 71 -1.72 6.16 -0.56
N LEU A 72 -1.30 5.09 -1.24
CA LEU A 72 -0.78 5.19 -2.59
C LEU A 72 -1.88 5.74 -3.49
N ALA A 73 -3.06 5.13 -3.54
CA ALA A 73 -4.20 5.58 -4.34
C ALA A 73 -4.57 7.05 -4.04
N TYR A 74 -4.72 7.43 -2.76
CA TYR A 74 -5.00 8.81 -2.36
C TYR A 74 -3.98 9.82 -2.87
N SER A 75 -2.70 9.46 -2.86
CA SER A 75 -1.61 10.35 -3.25
C SER A 75 -1.32 10.35 -4.75
N ALA A 76 -2.23 9.84 -5.58
CA ALA A 76 -2.11 9.89 -7.03
C ALA A 76 -2.02 11.35 -7.52
N PRO A 77 -1.18 11.65 -8.54
CA PRO A 77 -1.07 13.01 -9.09
C PRO A 77 -2.40 13.56 -9.60
N THR A 78 -3.26 12.67 -10.09
CA THR A 78 -4.64 12.95 -10.44
C THR A 78 -5.50 12.10 -9.51
N PHE A 79 -6.37 12.76 -8.76
CA PHE A 79 -7.30 12.08 -7.87
C PHE A 79 -8.26 11.20 -8.68
N ASP A 80 -8.44 9.96 -8.22
CA ASP A 80 -9.37 9.00 -8.78
C ASP A 80 -10.10 8.32 -7.62
N GLU A 81 -11.37 8.67 -7.43
CA GLU A 81 -12.22 8.13 -6.38
C GLU A 81 -12.32 6.60 -6.49
N ASN A 82 -12.47 6.05 -7.71
CA ASN A 82 -12.65 4.62 -7.90
C ASN A 82 -11.37 3.85 -7.56
N ALA A 83 -10.20 4.44 -7.78
CA ALA A 83 -8.93 3.83 -7.38
C ALA A 83 -8.81 3.73 -5.85
N VAL A 84 -9.25 4.76 -5.11
CA VAL A 84 -9.27 4.71 -3.64
C VAL A 84 -10.28 3.68 -3.14
N LEU A 85 -11.50 3.69 -3.67
CA LEU A 85 -12.53 2.71 -3.31
C LEU A 85 -12.07 1.28 -3.59
N SER A 86 -11.47 1.03 -4.76
CA SER A 86 -10.94 -0.29 -5.11
C SER A 86 -9.84 -0.76 -4.16
N ALA A 87 -8.98 0.14 -3.68
CA ALA A 87 -7.94 -0.19 -2.71
C ALA A 87 -8.52 -0.52 -1.32
N ILE A 88 -9.60 0.17 -0.92
CA ILE A 88 -10.30 -0.12 0.34
C ILE A 88 -11.07 -1.45 0.22
N ASP A 89 -11.77 -1.67 -0.89
CA ASP A 89 -12.52 -2.90 -1.16
C ASP A 89 -11.60 -4.11 -1.22
N TYR A 90 -10.40 -3.97 -1.79
CA TYR A 90 -9.38 -5.01 -1.75
C TYR A 90 -8.99 -5.43 -0.32
N ALA A 91 -9.01 -4.51 0.65
CA ALA A 91 -8.82 -4.86 2.05
C ALA A 91 -10.06 -5.56 2.63
N LEU A 92 -11.27 -5.07 2.34
CA LEU A 92 -12.53 -5.63 2.83
C LEU A 92 -12.78 -7.07 2.33
N ASP A 93 -12.39 -7.35 1.10
CA ASP A 93 -12.52 -8.67 0.46
C ASP A 93 -11.48 -9.69 0.96
N SER A 94 -10.45 -9.25 1.70
CA SER A 94 -9.39 -10.14 2.18
C SER A 94 -9.92 -11.14 3.21
N GLU A 95 -9.71 -12.44 2.97
CA GLU A 95 -10.04 -13.50 3.94
C GLU A 95 -9.06 -13.57 5.12
N HIS A 96 -7.95 -12.80 5.06
CA HIS A 96 -6.88 -12.84 6.05
C HIS A 96 -6.98 -11.74 7.11
N LEU A 97 -7.88 -10.77 6.93
CA LEU A 97 -8.16 -9.75 7.93
C LEU A 97 -9.29 -10.18 8.85
N SER A 98 -9.16 -9.86 10.13
CA SER A 98 -10.20 -10.08 11.13
C SER A 98 -11.41 -9.15 10.90
N ASP A 99 -12.57 -9.53 11.45
CA ASP A 99 -13.78 -8.71 11.38
C ASP A 99 -13.58 -7.32 12.01
N GLU A 100 -12.78 -7.21 13.08
CA GLU A 100 -12.46 -5.93 13.70
C GLU A 100 -11.63 -5.04 12.75
N GLU A 101 -10.67 -5.62 12.03
CA GLU A 101 -9.87 -4.89 11.06
C GLU A 101 -10.71 -4.46 9.85
N LYS A 102 -11.56 -5.36 9.34
CA LYS A 102 -12.52 -5.04 8.27
C LYS A 102 -13.48 -3.93 8.67
N LEU A 103 -14.01 -3.97 9.90
CA LEU A 103 -14.86 -2.91 10.42
C LEU A 103 -14.15 -1.54 10.38
N ARG A 104 -12.87 -1.48 10.73
CA ARG A 104 -12.07 -0.25 10.64
C ARG A 104 -11.87 0.21 9.19
N PHE A 105 -11.71 -0.71 8.24
CA PHE A 105 -11.66 -0.36 6.81
C PHE A 105 -13.03 0.12 6.29
N SER A 106 -14.13 -0.48 6.73
CA SER A 106 -15.49 -0.03 6.37
C SER A 106 -15.77 1.37 6.89
N GLN A 107 -15.37 1.67 8.13
CA GLN A 107 -15.44 3.02 8.69
C GLN A 107 -14.64 4.00 7.84
N ARG A 108 -13.40 3.68 7.48
CA ARG A 108 -12.59 4.53 6.60
C ARG A 108 -13.23 4.73 5.22
N LYS A 109 -13.91 3.72 4.68
CA LYS A 109 -14.66 3.83 3.41
C LYS A 109 -15.77 4.87 3.53
N LEU A 110 -16.54 4.83 4.62
CA LEU A 110 -17.60 5.79 4.90
C LEU A 110 -17.03 7.20 5.06
N ASP A 111 -16.02 7.37 5.93
CA ASP A 111 -15.36 8.67 6.13
C ASP A 111 -14.87 9.27 4.80
N PHE A 112 -14.28 8.44 3.93
CA PHE A 112 -13.84 8.87 2.61
C PHE A 112 -14.98 9.34 1.71
N LEU A 113 -16.08 8.59 1.66
CA LEU A 113 -17.24 8.91 0.84
C LEU A 113 -17.95 10.17 1.34
N GLU A 114 -18.00 10.37 2.66
CA GLU A 114 -18.56 11.59 3.27
C GLU A 114 -17.73 12.83 2.93
N ASP A 115 -16.39 12.72 2.96
CA ASP A 115 -15.50 13.86 2.74
C ASP A 115 -15.25 14.17 1.24
N LEU A 116 -15.11 13.13 0.41
CA LEU A 116 -14.56 13.24 -0.95
C LEU A 116 -15.40 12.52 -2.02
N GLY A 117 -16.48 11.82 -1.63
CA GLY A 117 -17.36 11.13 -2.57
C GLY A 117 -18.05 12.11 -3.53
N THR A 118 -18.11 11.74 -4.80
CA THR A 118 -18.77 12.55 -5.84
C THR A 118 -20.23 12.15 -6.09
N ASP A 119 -20.70 11.06 -5.47
CA ASP A 119 -22.05 10.53 -5.64
C ASP A 119 -22.62 10.03 -4.31
N ILE A 120 -23.74 10.63 -3.90
CA ILE A 120 -24.43 10.29 -2.65
C ILE A 120 -25.01 8.86 -2.65
N GLN A 121 -25.21 8.26 -3.83
CA GLN A 121 -25.69 6.87 -3.93
C GLN A 121 -24.61 5.84 -3.57
N LYS A 122 -23.35 6.28 -3.38
CA LYS A 122 -22.25 5.41 -2.97
C LYS A 122 -22.04 5.34 -1.46
N LEU A 123 -22.65 6.27 -0.70
CA LEU A 123 -22.76 6.23 0.77
C LEU A 123 -23.70 5.10 1.20
#